data_AF-A0A955X7N7-F1
#
_entry.id   AF-A0A955X7N7-F1
#
_cell.length_a   1.000
_cell.length_b   1.000
_cell.length_c   1.000
_cell.angle_alpha   90.00
_cell.angle_beta   90.00
_cell.angle_gamma   90.00
#
_symmetry.space_group_name_H-M   'P 1'
#
loop_
_entity.id
_entity.type
_entity.pdbx_description
1 polymer ?
#
loop_
_entity_poly.entity_id
_entity_poly.type
_entity_poly.pdbx_seq_one_letter_code
_entity_poly.pdbx_strand_id
1 'polypeptide(L)'
;MSLRAYALFAQLVWLACWAGAQLLVERMGPAMLPVSLYAFTVGYAALAGVALPLWGARRYGLRLSAPTAGGRRGAGIAALTVAVLAGLFGSGAAQQVVAEPPSGAVLVKYFFLFAPMAAGITLHAFFLLPRGLAGPQDHLRPTTLALAVGVSALSVGAGFWADQLFRSVDLAGVQLVLGLFLGLGAALSRSALWTYFAYLLIMQFNTLEEAKYFDFPWAPLVAGFIVSTAALVAYGAATARTRTRRPPGS
;
A
#
# COMPACT_ATOMS: atom_id res chain seq x y z
N MET A 1 15.78 18.97 -0.40
CA MET A 1 14.42 18.66 -0.89
C MET A 1 13.42 18.66 0.26
N SER A 2 12.28 19.36 0.12
CA SER A 2 11.20 19.39 1.12
C SER A 2 10.45 18.05 1.18
N LEU A 3 9.68 17.80 2.26
CA LEU A 3 8.87 16.58 2.39
C LEU A 3 7.86 16.44 1.23
N ARG A 4 7.23 17.55 0.82
CA ARG A 4 6.30 17.59 -0.32
C ARG A 4 6.96 17.12 -1.60
N ALA A 5 8.10 17.72 -1.94
CA ALA A 5 8.86 17.35 -3.14
C ALA A 5 9.34 15.90 -3.08
N TYR A 6 9.76 15.43 -1.90
CA TYR A 6 10.13 14.03 -1.71
C TYR A 6 8.95 13.08 -1.93
N ALA A 7 7.78 13.38 -1.37
CA ALA A 7 6.59 12.53 -1.51
C ALA A 7 6.18 12.39 -2.98
N LEU A 8 6.18 13.49 -3.72
CA LEU A 8 5.91 13.49 -5.16
C LEU A 8 6.98 12.73 -5.95
N PHE A 9 8.27 12.96 -5.66
CA PHE A 9 9.36 12.21 -6.27
C PHE A 9 9.23 10.71 -6.04
N ALA A 10 8.98 10.29 -4.79
CA ALA A 10 8.85 8.89 -4.43
C ALA A 10 7.64 8.25 -5.13
N GLN A 11 6.51 8.96 -5.22
CA GLN A 11 5.33 8.52 -5.97
C GLN A 11 5.65 8.34 -7.46
N LEU A 12 6.36 9.28 -8.08
CA LEU A 12 6.75 9.19 -9.49
C LEU A 12 7.70 8.03 -9.77
N VAL A 13 8.70 7.81 -8.90
CA VAL A 13 9.60 6.65 -9.00
C VAL A 13 8.81 5.35 -8.89
N TRP A 14 7.89 5.26 -7.94
CA TRP A 14 7.06 4.07 -7.74
C TRP A 14 6.18 3.77 -8.96
N LEU A 15 5.49 4.78 -9.51
CA LEU A 15 4.70 4.64 -10.74
C LEU A 15 5.57 4.29 -11.96
N ALA A 16 6.76 4.88 -12.09
CA ALA A 16 7.69 4.58 -13.18
C ALA A 16 8.21 3.13 -13.12
N CYS A 17 8.53 2.63 -11.91
CA CYS A 17 8.93 1.23 -11.73
C CYS A 17 7.80 0.26 -12.11
N TRP A 18 6.55 0.62 -11.80
CA TRP A 18 5.38 -0.18 -12.18
C TRP A 18 5.19 -0.26 -13.69
N ALA A 19 5.12 0.91 -14.34
CA ALA A 19 4.96 1.02 -15.79
C ALA A 19 6.12 0.34 -16.52
N GLY A 20 7.35 0.52 -16.03
CA GLY A 20 8.54 -0.16 -16.53
C GLY A 20 8.40 -1.69 -16.46
N ALA A 21 7.94 -2.24 -15.33
CA ALA A 21 7.75 -3.67 -15.18
C ALA A 21 6.71 -4.26 -16.16
N GLN A 22 5.62 -3.53 -16.42
CA GLN A 22 4.60 -3.91 -17.40
C GLN A 22 5.13 -3.83 -18.84
N LEU A 23 5.82 -2.75 -19.20
CA LEU A 23 6.39 -2.54 -20.53
C LEU A 23 7.43 -3.60 -20.93
N LEU A 24 8.19 -4.15 -19.96
CA LEU A 24 9.15 -5.23 -20.21
C LEU A 24 8.47 -6.47 -20.82
N VAL A 25 7.28 -6.84 -20.33
CA VAL A 25 6.52 -8.01 -20.85
C VAL A 25 5.92 -7.68 -22.21
N GLU A 26 5.31 -6.50 -22.33
CA GLU A 26 4.61 -6.09 -23.54
C GLU A 26 5.56 -6.00 -24.75
N ARG A 27 6.78 -5.46 -24.56
CA ARG A 27 7.71 -5.20 -25.68
C ARG A 27 8.69 -6.34 -25.97
N MET A 28 9.05 -7.15 -24.98
CA MET A 28 10.08 -8.19 -25.16
C MET A 28 9.54 -9.61 -25.11
N GLY A 29 8.21 -9.75 -24.95
CA GLY A 29 7.51 -11.02 -25.04
C GLY A 29 7.73 -11.96 -23.84
N PRO A 30 7.22 -13.20 -23.93
CA PRO A 30 7.15 -14.14 -22.81
C PRO A 30 8.51 -14.53 -22.20
N ALA A 31 9.60 -14.46 -23.00
CA ALA A 31 10.95 -14.80 -22.53
C ALA A 31 11.43 -13.89 -21.40
N MET A 32 10.91 -12.66 -21.31
CA MET A 32 11.26 -11.69 -20.26
C MET A 32 10.34 -11.77 -19.04
N LEU A 33 9.40 -12.71 -19.00
CA LEU A 33 8.49 -12.90 -17.87
C LEU A 33 9.23 -13.05 -16.53
N PRO A 34 10.30 -13.88 -16.38
CA PRO A 34 11.02 -13.97 -15.12
C PRO A 34 11.64 -12.64 -14.70
N VAL A 35 12.25 -11.91 -15.63
CA VAL A 35 12.89 -10.61 -15.37
C VAL A 35 11.87 -9.55 -14.99
N SER A 36 10.74 -9.50 -15.71
CA SER A 36 9.63 -8.60 -15.37
C SER A 36 9.08 -8.91 -13.98
N LEU A 37 8.93 -10.19 -13.61
CA LEU A 37 8.46 -10.56 -12.27
C LEU A 37 9.43 -10.12 -11.17
N TYR A 38 10.74 -10.21 -11.37
CA TYR A 38 11.72 -9.63 -10.44
C TYR A 38 11.67 -8.10 -10.43
N ALA A 39 11.55 -7.45 -11.59
CA ALA A 39 11.39 -6.01 -11.68
C ALA A 39 10.13 -5.52 -10.94
N PHE A 40 9.04 -6.29 -11.03
CA PHE A 40 7.79 -6.02 -10.34
C PHE A 40 7.90 -6.26 -8.83
N THR A 41 8.32 -7.46 -8.41
CA THR A 41 8.31 -7.85 -6.98
C THR A 41 9.43 -7.19 -6.17
N VAL A 42 10.65 -7.10 -6.72
CA VAL A 42 11.79 -6.50 -6.04
C VAL A 42 11.87 -5.01 -6.33
N GLY A 43 11.86 -4.62 -7.61
CA GLY A 43 12.01 -3.22 -8.01
C GLY A 43 10.83 -2.35 -7.59
N TYR A 44 9.65 -2.65 -8.12
CA TYR A 44 8.43 -1.89 -7.88
C TYR A 44 7.89 -2.08 -6.46
N ALA A 45 7.59 -3.31 -6.04
CA ALA A 45 6.89 -3.54 -4.77
C ALA A 45 7.80 -3.35 -3.56
N ALA A 46 9.01 -3.95 -3.55
CA ALA A 46 9.88 -3.90 -2.39
C ALA A 46 10.74 -2.62 -2.31
N LEU A 47 11.51 -2.28 -3.33
CA LEU A 47 12.46 -1.16 -3.28
C LEU A 47 11.73 0.19 -3.41
N ALA A 48 11.04 0.42 -4.53
CA ALA A 48 10.31 1.67 -4.76
C ALA A 48 9.06 1.78 -3.89
N GLY A 49 8.35 0.66 -3.67
CA GLY A 49 7.13 0.61 -2.90
C GLY A 49 7.36 0.69 -1.39
N VAL A 50 8.34 -0.04 -0.83
CA VAL A 50 8.52 -0.12 0.63
C VAL A 50 9.78 0.60 1.11
N ALA A 51 10.96 0.25 0.59
CA ALA A 51 12.22 0.79 1.10
C ALA A 51 12.33 2.32 0.92
N LEU A 52 11.93 2.83 -0.25
CA LEU A 52 11.97 4.25 -0.57
C LEU A 52 11.09 5.10 0.36
N PRO A 53 9.77 4.87 0.52
CA PRO A 53 8.98 5.67 1.44
C PRO A 53 9.41 5.50 2.92
N LEU A 54 9.94 4.34 3.34
CA LEU A 54 10.50 4.18 4.68
C LEU A 54 11.79 4.99 4.90
N TRP A 55 12.66 5.07 3.89
CA TRP A 55 13.82 5.94 3.92
C TRP A 55 13.39 7.40 4.10
N GLY A 56 12.38 7.83 3.33
CA GLY A 56 11.76 9.14 3.45
C GLY A 56 11.18 9.38 4.83
N ALA A 57 10.39 8.43 5.33
CA ALA A 57 9.79 8.50 6.66
C ALA A 57 10.86 8.74 7.73
N ARG A 58 11.97 8.01 7.67
CA ARG A 58 13.10 8.20 8.59
C ARG A 58 13.74 9.58 8.43
N ARG A 59 14.03 9.98 7.18
CA ARG A 59 14.68 11.27 6.87
C ARG A 59 13.89 12.46 7.39
N TYR A 60 12.56 12.41 7.31
CA TYR A 60 11.66 13.50 7.73
C TYR A 60 11.04 13.28 9.13
N GLY A 61 11.53 12.31 9.90
CA GLY A 61 11.06 12.05 11.27
C GLY A 61 9.59 11.59 11.36
N LEU A 62 9.05 11.04 10.29
CA LEU A 62 7.67 10.56 10.25
C LEU A 62 7.55 9.20 10.94
N ARG A 63 6.50 9.06 11.74
CA ARG A 63 6.15 7.82 12.43
C ARG A 63 5.02 7.12 11.70
N LEU A 64 5.21 5.84 11.38
CA LEU A 64 4.19 4.98 10.75
C LEU A 64 2.89 4.91 11.56
N SER A 65 3.01 4.93 12.89
CA SER A 65 1.88 5.01 13.80
C SER A 65 2.13 6.02 14.91
N ALA A 66 1.08 6.77 15.25
CA ALA A 66 1.08 7.73 16.35
C ALA A 66 -0.15 7.52 17.26
N PRO A 67 -0.06 7.87 18.56
CA PRO A 67 -1.23 7.89 19.44
C PRO A 67 -2.29 8.86 18.91
N THR A 68 -3.55 8.53 19.15
CA THR A 68 -4.72 9.37 18.83
C THR A 68 -5.78 9.15 19.90
N ALA A 69 -6.70 10.09 20.07
CA ALA A 69 -7.80 9.98 21.02
C ALA A 69 -8.68 8.76 20.70
N GLY A 70 -9.18 8.07 21.74
CA GLY A 70 -9.92 6.81 21.61
C GLY A 70 -11.07 6.88 20.60
N GLY A 71 -11.91 7.93 20.65
CA GLY A 71 -13.02 8.10 19.72
C GLY A 71 -12.59 8.25 18.25
N ARG A 72 -11.50 8.98 17.97
CA ARG A 72 -10.96 9.12 16.61
C ARG A 72 -10.37 7.80 16.12
N ARG A 73 -9.68 7.07 17.00
CA ARG A 73 -9.18 5.72 16.67
C ARG A 73 -10.34 4.79 16.30
N GLY A 74 -11.40 4.78 17.11
CA GLY A 74 -12.59 3.97 16.87
C GLY A 74 -13.24 4.29 15.52
N ALA A 75 -13.45 5.57 15.22
CA ALA A 75 -13.98 6.00 13.91
C ALA A 75 -13.07 5.59 12.74
N GLY A 76 -11.75 5.71 12.90
CA GLY A 76 -10.80 5.26 11.90
C GLY A 76 -10.84 3.74 11.67
N ILE A 77 -10.91 2.95 12.74
CA ILE A 77 -11.06 1.49 12.64
C ILE A 77 -12.39 1.13 11.98
N ALA A 78 -13.49 1.80 12.35
CA ALA A 78 -14.79 1.58 11.72
C ALA A 78 -14.74 1.84 10.21
N ALA A 79 -14.10 2.92 9.77
CA ALA A 79 -13.91 3.20 8.33
C ALA A 79 -13.08 2.11 7.63
N LEU A 80 -12.01 1.60 8.26
CA LEU A 80 -11.24 0.48 7.72
C LEU A 80 -12.07 -0.80 7.63
N THR A 81 -12.89 -1.10 8.64
CA THR A 81 -13.80 -2.25 8.62
C THR A 81 -14.80 -2.13 7.48
N VAL A 82 -15.40 -0.95 7.28
CA VAL A 82 -16.31 -0.70 6.14
C VAL A 82 -15.58 -0.92 4.81
N ALA A 83 -14.35 -0.43 4.66
CA ALA A 83 -13.55 -0.67 3.45
C ALA A 83 -13.32 -2.17 3.20
N VAL A 84 -12.99 -2.93 4.25
CA VAL A 84 -12.77 -4.37 4.17
C VAL A 84 -14.06 -5.08 3.74
N LEU A 85 -15.18 -4.82 4.42
CA LEU A 85 -16.46 -5.44 4.09
C LEU A 85 -16.91 -5.09 2.66
N ALA A 86 -16.81 -3.81 2.27
CA ALA A 86 -17.12 -3.36 0.92
C ALA A 86 -16.21 -4.02 -0.13
N GLY A 87 -14.91 -4.17 0.18
CA GLY A 87 -13.97 -4.86 -0.67
C GLY A 87 -14.32 -6.34 -0.87
N LEU A 88 -14.53 -7.09 0.22
CA LEU A 88 -14.78 -8.53 0.16
C LEU A 88 -16.14 -8.89 -0.45
N PHE A 89 -17.20 -8.18 -0.09
CA PHE A 89 -18.56 -8.50 -0.53
C PHE A 89 -18.94 -7.79 -1.83
N GLY A 90 -18.35 -6.63 -2.10
CA GLY A 90 -18.62 -5.87 -3.31
C GLY A 90 -17.93 -6.42 -4.56
N SER A 91 -16.84 -7.19 -4.42
CA SER A 91 -16.18 -7.87 -5.53
C SER A 91 -16.84 -9.19 -5.92
N GLY A 92 -17.45 -9.90 -4.96
CA GLY A 92 -17.87 -11.30 -5.17
C GLY A 92 -16.81 -12.31 -4.73
N ALA A 93 -15.62 -11.83 -4.35
CA ALA A 93 -14.49 -12.67 -3.96
C ALA A 93 -14.79 -13.57 -2.76
N ALA A 94 -15.58 -13.09 -1.79
CA ALA A 94 -15.97 -13.90 -0.63
C ALA A 94 -16.79 -15.13 -1.03
N GLN A 95 -17.72 -14.96 -1.97
CA GLN A 95 -18.57 -16.02 -2.50
C GLN A 95 -17.72 -17.04 -3.27
N GLN A 96 -16.79 -16.55 -4.09
CA GLN A 96 -15.92 -17.43 -4.88
C GLN A 96 -14.96 -18.24 -4.01
N VAL A 97 -14.34 -17.63 -2.99
CA VAL A 97 -13.44 -18.37 -2.08
C VAL A 97 -14.18 -19.46 -1.30
N VAL A 98 -15.47 -19.26 -1.00
CA VAL A 98 -16.30 -20.30 -0.37
C VAL A 98 -16.68 -21.40 -1.35
N ALA A 99 -17.01 -21.06 -2.60
CA ALA A 99 -17.38 -22.03 -3.62
C ALA A 99 -16.19 -22.87 -4.10
N GLU A 100 -15.04 -22.24 -4.29
CA GLU A 100 -13.81 -22.84 -4.81
C GLU A 100 -12.62 -22.46 -3.92
N PRO A 101 -12.46 -23.13 -2.78
CA PRO A 101 -11.41 -22.77 -1.82
C PRO A 101 -10.01 -22.98 -2.44
N PRO A 102 -9.17 -21.93 -2.50
CA PRO A 102 -7.83 -22.05 -3.04
C PRO A 102 -6.97 -22.95 -2.15
N SER A 103 -6.00 -23.65 -2.75
CA SER A 103 -5.04 -24.43 -1.98
C SER A 103 -4.20 -23.52 -1.06
N GLY A 104 -3.72 -24.08 0.06
CA GLY A 104 -2.84 -23.33 0.98
C GLY A 104 -1.58 -22.78 0.31
N ALA A 105 -1.04 -23.49 -0.69
CA ALA A 105 0.09 -23.02 -1.48
C ALA A 105 -0.24 -21.74 -2.28
N VAL A 106 -1.43 -21.67 -2.88
CA VAL A 106 -1.90 -20.49 -3.61
C VAL A 106 -2.08 -19.31 -2.66
N LEU A 107 -2.69 -19.53 -1.49
CA LEU A 107 -2.84 -18.49 -0.47
C LEU A 107 -1.49 -17.90 -0.04
N VAL A 108 -0.48 -18.75 0.17
CA VAL A 108 0.88 -18.29 0.53
C VAL A 108 1.56 -17.55 -0.61
N LYS A 109 1.42 -18.00 -1.87
CA LYS A 109 1.95 -17.27 -3.04
C LYS A 109 1.37 -15.87 -3.13
N TYR A 110 0.06 -15.78 -3.01
CA TYR A 110 -0.64 -14.51 -3.05
C TYR A 110 -0.21 -13.61 -1.89
N PHE A 111 -0.05 -14.16 -0.68
CA PHE A 111 0.46 -13.40 0.43
C PHE A 111 1.86 -12.84 0.14
N PHE A 112 2.78 -13.63 -0.42
CA PHE A 112 4.12 -13.14 -0.79
C PHE A 112 4.10 -12.10 -1.92
N LEU A 113 3.15 -12.18 -2.84
CA LEU A 113 2.96 -11.18 -3.89
C LEU A 113 2.36 -9.88 -3.36
N PHE A 114 1.29 -9.98 -2.57
CA PHE A 114 0.44 -8.87 -2.20
C PHE A 114 0.82 -8.21 -0.87
N ALA A 115 1.49 -8.89 0.05
CA ALA A 115 2.00 -8.26 1.26
C ALA A 115 2.97 -7.09 0.96
N PRO A 116 3.95 -7.22 0.05
CA PRO A 116 4.81 -6.10 -0.34
C PRO A 116 4.03 -5.01 -1.10
N MET A 117 3.13 -5.39 -1.99
CA MET A 117 2.36 -4.45 -2.80
C MET A 117 1.38 -3.62 -1.95
N ALA A 118 0.64 -4.27 -1.05
CA ALA A 118 -0.24 -3.60 -0.10
C ALA A 118 0.54 -2.67 0.83
N ALA A 119 1.74 -3.07 1.27
CA ALA A 119 2.62 -2.20 2.05
C ALA A 119 3.05 -0.98 1.22
N GLY A 120 3.45 -1.17 -0.04
CA GLY A 120 3.86 -0.08 -0.92
C GLY A 120 2.75 0.93 -1.19
N ILE A 121 1.57 0.45 -1.59
CA ILE A 121 0.38 1.29 -1.79
C ILE A 121 0.04 2.04 -0.49
N THR A 122 0.09 1.36 0.65
CA THR A 122 -0.20 2.00 1.94
C THR A 122 0.80 3.09 2.29
N LEU A 123 2.09 2.82 2.11
CA LEU A 123 3.16 3.76 2.42
C LEU A 123 3.12 4.99 1.51
N HIS A 124 2.74 4.84 0.25
CA HIS A 124 2.61 5.94 -0.70
C HIS A 124 1.28 6.67 -0.55
N ALA A 125 0.16 6.00 -0.82
CA ALA A 125 -1.16 6.60 -0.95
C ALA A 125 -1.78 7.03 0.39
N PHE A 126 -1.53 6.30 1.48
CA PHE A 126 -2.19 6.55 2.78
C PHE A 126 -1.25 7.14 3.84
N PHE A 127 0.06 7.15 3.59
CA PHE A 127 1.05 7.60 4.57
C PHE A 127 1.88 8.79 4.09
N LEU A 128 2.70 8.61 3.04
CA LEU A 128 3.71 9.59 2.63
C LEU A 128 3.08 10.74 1.85
N LEU A 129 2.28 10.44 0.82
CA LEU A 129 1.68 11.45 -0.04
C LEU A 129 0.71 12.36 0.73
N PRO A 130 -0.22 11.84 1.57
CA PRO A 130 -1.08 12.70 2.37
C PRO A 130 -0.31 13.59 3.34
N ARG A 131 0.75 13.07 4.00
CA ARG A 131 1.59 13.88 4.91
C ARG A 131 2.43 14.91 4.15
N GLY A 132 2.90 14.61 2.94
CA GLY A 132 3.68 15.54 2.13
C GLY A 132 2.84 16.68 1.55
N LEU A 133 1.58 16.42 1.20
CA LEU A 133 0.69 17.43 0.63
C LEU A 133 -0.07 18.22 1.69
N ALA A 134 -0.68 17.52 2.66
CA ALA A 134 -1.52 18.12 3.69
C ALA A 134 -0.75 18.54 4.96
N GLY A 135 0.49 18.09 5.12
CA GLY A 135 1.33 18.37 6.30
C GLY A 135 1.12 17.38 7.46
N PRO A 136 1.72 17.65 8.63
CA PRO A 136 1.60 16.79 9.80
C PRO A 136 0.14 16.70 10.27
N GLN A 137 -0.36 15.48 10.46
CA GLN A 137 -1.72 15.21 10.94
C GLN A 137 -1.84 15.27 12.47
N ASP A 138 -0.87 15.92 13.16
CA ASP A 138 -0.87 16.07 14.62
C ASP A 138 -2.06 16.92 15.11
N HIS A 139 -2.48 17.89 14.29
CA HIS A 139 -3.67 18.71 14.50
C HIS A 139 -4.57 18.64 13.25
N LEU A 140 -5.40 17.58 13.18
CA LEU A 140 -6.37 17.38 12.10
C LEU A 140 -7.42 18.49 12.08
N ARG A 141 -7.13 19.57 11.37
CA ARG A 141 -8.15 20.52 10.92
C ARG A 141 -9.03 19.81 9.88
N PRO A 142 -10.33 20.11 9.80
CA PRO A 142 -11.22 19.50 8.81
C PRO A 142 -10.69 19.61 7.36
N THR A 143 -10.07 20.75 7.02
CA THR A 143 -9.46 20.98 5.71
C THR A 143 -8.26 20.08 5.45
N THR A 144 -7.36 19.92 6.42
CA THR A 144 -6.21 19.01 6.34
C THR A 144 -6.66 17.54 6.23
N LEU A 145 -7.70 17.17 6.99
CA LEU A 145 -8.28 15.83 6.91
C LEU A 145 -8.89 15.57 5.53
N ALA A 146 -9.74 16.47 5.03
CA ALA A 146 -10.36 16.35 3.72
C ALA A 146 -9.32 16.25 2.60
N LEU A 147 -8.26 17.07 2.67
CA LEU A 147 -7.16 17.00 1.70
C LEU A 147 -6.41 15.67 1.77
N ALA A 148 -6.09 15.17 2.97
CA ALA A 148 -5.41 13.89 3.14
C ALA A 148 -6.25 12.71 2.61
N VAL A 149 -7.56 12.72 2.88
CA VAL A 149 -8.50 11.69 2.41
C VAL A 149 -8.67 11.79 0.89
N GLY A 150 -8.88 13.00 0.35
CA GLY A 150 -9.03 13.23 -1.09
C GLY A 150 -7.81 12.80 -1.88
N VAL A 151 -6.60 13.17 -1.43
CA VAL A 151 -5.34 12.73 -2.05
C VAL A 151 -5.20 11.21 -2.01
N SER A 152 -5.56 10.58 -0.89
CA SER A 152 -5.52 9.12 -0.75
C SER A 152 -6.44 8.44 -1.77
N ALA A 153 -7.70 8.91 -1.85
CA ALA A 153 -8.69 8.37 -2.76
C ALA A 153 -8.30 8.55 -4.24
N LEU A 154 -7.85 9.76 -4.61
CA LEU A 154 -7.38 10.05 -5.95
C LEU A 154 -6.17 9.20 -6.32
N SER A 155 -5.22 9.02 -5.40
CA SER A 155 -4.03 8.19 -5.64
C SER A 155 -4.39 6.72 -5.92
N VAL A 156 -5.36 6.17 -5.20
CA VAL A 156 -5.80 4.77 -5.39
C VAL A 156 -6.61 4.64 -6.68
N GLY A 157 -7.61 5.51 -6.89
CA GLY A 157 -8.45 5.48 -8.09
C GLY A 157 -7.65 5.69 -9.37
N ALA A 158 -6.78 6.72 -9.40
CA ALA A 158 -5.92 6.98 -10.56
C ALA A 158 -4.89 5.86 -10.79
N GLY A 159 -4.34 5.29 -9.71
CA GLY A 159 -3.44 4.15 -9.78
C GLY A 159 -4.09 2.96 -10.48
N PHE A 160 -5.27 2.55 -10.03
CA PHE A 160 -6.00 1.42 -10.64
C PHE A 160 -6.50 1.72 -12.05
N TRP A 161 -6.89 2.95 -12.34
CA TRP A 161 -7.25 3.33 -13.70
C TRP A 161 -6.05 3.18 -14.66
N ALA A 162 -4.87 3.60 -14.21
CA ALA A 162 -3.62 3.44 -14.95
C ALA A 162 -3.21 1.97 -15.09
N ASP A 163 -3.38 1.13 -14.06
CA ASP A 163 -3.12 -0.32 -14.12
C ASP A 163 -3.91 -0.99 -15.25
N GLN A 164 -5.17 -0.58 -15.40
CA GLN A 164 -6.07 -1.09 -16.42
C GLN A 164 -5.86 -0.40 -17.78
N LEU A 165 -4.76 0.33 -17.97
CA LEU A 165 -4.46 1.09 -19.18
C LEU A 165 -5.63 2.00 -19.61
N PHE A 166 -6.26 2.63 -18.61
CA PHE A 166 -7.39 3.53 -18.75
C PHE A 166 -8.69 2.89 -19.28
N ARG A 167 -8.79 1.55 -19.27
CA ARG A 167 -9.91 0.81 -19.87
C ARG A 167 -11.19 0.76 -19.02
N SER A 168 -11.09 0.84 -17.69
CA SER A 168 -12.24 0.72 -16.79
C SER A 168 -12.35 1.90 -15.82
N VAL A 169 -13.27 2.82 -16.14
CA VAL A 169 -13.60 3.95 -15.25
C VAL A 169 -14.41 3.46 -14.06
N ASP A 170 -15.26 2.46 -14.23
CA ASP A 170 -16.10 1.91 -13.15
C ASP A 170 -15.24 1.28 -12.05
N LEU A 171 -14.27 0.44 -12.41
CA LEU A 171 -13.35 -0.16 -11.45
C LEU A 171 -12.50 0.92 -10.76
N ALA A 172 -12.04 1.92 -11.50
CA ALA A 172 -11.33 3.06 -10.93
C ALA A 172 -12.20 3.85 -9.94
N GLY A 173 -13.49 4.01 -10.23
CA GLY A 173 -14.48 4.63 -9.35
C GLY A 173 -14.67 3.85 -8.06
N VAL A 174 -14.80 2.52 -8.13
CA VAL A 174 -14.87 1.64 -6.95
C VAL A 174 -13.61 1.78 -6.10
N GLN A 175 -12.43 1.78 -6.73
CA GLN A 175 -11.15 1.91 -6.04
C GLN A 175 -10.96 3.30 -5.43
N LEU A 176 -11.49 4.35 -6.06
CA LEU A 176 -11.54 5.70 -5.48
C LEU A 176 -12.40 5.72 -4.21
N VAL A 177 -13.58 5.11 -4.23
CA VAL A 177 -14.47 5.02 -3.05
C VAL A 177 -13.81 4.21 -1.93
N LEU A 178 -13.19 3.07 -2.23
CA LEU A 178 -12.40 2.33 -1.24
C LEU A 178 -11.25 3.19 -0.68
N GLY A 179 -10.59 3.95 -1.55
CA GLY A 179 -9.55 4.90 -1.17
C GLY A 179 -10.02 6.01 -0.24
N LEU A 180 -11.30 6.42 -0.30
CA LEU A 180 -11.89 7.37 0.66
C LEU A 180 -11.94 6.75 2.06
N PHE A 181 -12.47 5.52 2.18
CA PHE A 181 -12.58 4.84 3.48
C PHE A 181 -11.21 4.47 4.06
N LEU A 182 -10.29 3.98 3.23
CA LEU A 182 -8.92 3.67 3.64
C LEU A 182 -8.14 4.93 4.03
N GLY A 183 -8.27 6.01 3.26
CA GLY A 183 -7.67 7.31 3.56
C GLY A 183 -8.21 7.91 4.86
N LEU A 184 -9.53 7.83 5.06
CA LEU A 184 -10.19 8.27 6.31
C LEU A 184 -9.73 7.43 7.49
N GLY A 185 -9.69 6.11 7.33
CA GLY A 185 -9.18 5.17 8.32
C GLY A 185 -7.73 5.45 8.70
N ALA A 186 -6.86 5.67 7.71
CA ALA A 186 -5.46 6.02 7.91
C ALA A 186 -5.28 7.35 8.66
N ALA A 187 -6.01 8.40 8.24
CA ALA A 187 -5.91 9.73 8.82
C ALA A 187 -6.43 9.78 10.27
N LEU A 188 -7.59 9.15 10.56
CA LEU A 188 -8.20 9.16 11.88
C LEU A 188 -7.51 8.22 12.87
N SER A 189 -7.15 7.00 12.44
CA SER A 189 -6.44 6.03 13.29
C SER A 189 -4.97 6.39 13.48
N ARG A 190 -4.41 7.21 12.59
CA ARG A 190 -3.00 7.60 12.50
C ARG A 190 -2.06 6.39 12.49
N SER A 191 -2.45 5.32 11.81
CA SER A 191 -1.70 4.06 11.78
C SER A 191 -1.62 3.47 10.38
N ALA A 192 -0.46 3.61 9.74
CA ALA A 192 -0.17 2.93 8.49
C ALA A 192 -0.27 1.40 8.64
N LEU A 193 0.00 0.86 9.84
CA LEU A 193 -0.08 -0.58 10.09
C LEU A 193 -1.53 -1.11 10.02
N TRP A 194 -2.50 -0.39 10.59
CA TRP A 194 -3.91 -0.81 10.53
C TRP A 194 -4.44 -0.71 9.11
N THR A 195 -4.11 0.37 8.41
CA THR A 195 -4.46 0.54 7.00
C THR A 195 -3.82 -0.54 6.13
N TYR A 196 -2.56 -0.89 6.38
CA TYR A 196 -1.86 -1.96 5.68
C TYR A 196 -2.59 -3.30 5.81
N PHE A 197 -2.95 -3.72 7.02
CA PHE A 197 -3.64 -4.99 7.21
C PHE A 197 -5.04 -5.00 6.58
N ALA A 198 -5.79 -3.90 6.72
CA ALA A 198 -7.09 -3.76 6.07
C ALA A 198 -6.95 -3.88 4.54
N TYR A 199 -5.98 -3.18 3.96
CA TYR A 199 -5.78 -3.19 2.53
C TYR A 199 -5.20 -4.52 2.00
N LEU A 200 -4.32 -5.16 2.76
CA LEU A 200 -3.81 -6.49 2.46
C LEU A 200 -4.95 -7.50 2.37
N LEU A 201 -5.91 -7.48 3.31
CA LEU A 201 -7.08 -8.35 3.25
C LEU A 201 -7.90 -8.08 1.99
N ILE A 202 -8.21 -6.82 1.68
CA ILE A 202 -8.95 -6.46 0.46
C ILE A 202 -8.24 -7.01 -0.79
N MET A 203 -6.95 -6.76 -0.93
CA MET A 203 -6.16 -7.24 -2.07
C MET A 203 -6.10 -8.76 -2.15
N GLN A 204 -5.89 -9.42 -1.01
CA GLN A 204 -5.76 -10.87 -0.93
C GLN A 204 -7.03 -11.59 -1.39
N PHE A 205 -8.21 -11.06 -1.05
CA PHE A 205 -9.48 -11.65 -1.47
C PHE A 205 -9.84 -11.25 -2.90
N ASN A 206 -9.81 -9.96 -3.24
CA ASN A 206 -10.25 -9.48 -4.56
C ASN A 206 -9.47 -10.08 -5.73
N THR A 207 -8.21 -10.45 -5.52
CA THR A 207 -7.38 -11.00 -6.60
C THR A 207 -7.47 -12.52 -6.70
N LEU A 208 -7.98 -13.21 -5.67
CA LEU A 208 -8.22 -14.66 -5.73
C LEU A 208 -9.30 -14.97 -6.76
N GLU A 209 -10.25 -14.05 -6.95
CA GLU A 209 -11.30 -14.17 -7.95
C GLU A 209 -10.76 -14.32 -9.37
N GLU A 210 -9.70 -13.59 -9.70
CA GLU A 210 -9.13 -13.59 -11.05
C GLU A 210 -8.36 -14.86 -11.40
N ALA A 211 -8.01 -15.71 -10.41
CA ALA A 211 -7.14 -16.90 -10.54
C ALA A 211 -5.79 -16.67 -11.28
N LYS A 212 -5.45 -15.42 -11.58
CA LYS A 212 -4.39 -15.01 -12.52
C LYS A 212 -2.98 -15.36 -12.06
N TYR A 213 -2.77 -15.49 -10.76
CA TYR A 213 -1.43 -15.58 -10.17
C TYR A 213 -1.09 -16.98 -9.64
N PHE A 214 -1.92 -17.99 -9.91
CA PHE A 214 -1.76 -19.35 -9.37
C PHE A 214 -0.42 -19.97 -9.78
N ASP A 215 -0.03 -19.76 -11.04
CA ASP A 215 1.16 -20.34 -11.63
C ASP A 215 2.42 -19.45 -11.54
N PHE A 216 2.34 -18.34 -10.80
CA PHE A 216 3.51 -17.48 -10.65
C PHE A 216 4.67 -18.25 -9.99
N PRO A 217 5.90 -18.10 -10.50
CA PRO A 217 7.07 -18.76 -9.95
C PRO A 217 7.37 -18.22 -8.55
N TRP A 218 7.71 -19.12 -7.62
CA TRP A 218 7.96 -18.77 -6.22
C TRP A 218 9.12 -17.79 -6.00
N ALA A 219 10.20 -17.97 -6.76
CA ALA A 219 11.45 -17.25 -6.52
C ALA A 219 11.31 -15.71 -6.51
N PRO A 220 10.70 -15.04 -7.51
CA PRO A 220 10.49 -13.60 -7.46
C PRO A 220 9.56 -13.16 -6.32
N LEU A 221 8.50 -13.93 -6.03
CA LEU A 221 7.56 -13.61 -4.94
C LEU A 221 8.28 -13.59 -3.58
N VAL A 222 9.05 -14.64 -3.30
CA VAL A 222 9.85 -14.76 -2.07
C VAL A 222 10.91 -13.66 -2.00
N ALA A 223 11.59 -13.36 -3.10
CA ALA A 223 12.60 -12.30 -3.13
C ALA A 223 12.01 -10.92 -2.79
N GLY A 224 10.89 -10.54 -3.42
CA GLY A 224 10.20 -9.28 -3.11
C GLY A 224 9.71 -9.22 -1.67
N PHE A 225 9.17 -10.33 -1.16
CA PHE A 225 8.73 -10.44 0.23
C PHE A 225 9.88 -10.27 1.23
N ILE A 226 11.01 -10.95 1.02
CA ILE A 226 12.19 -10.83 1.89
C ILE A 226 12.74 -9.39 1.88
N VAL A 227 12.90 -8.78 0.70
CA VAL A 227 13.47 -7.41 0.59
C VAL A 227 12.55 -6.39 1.27
N SER A 228 11.23 -6.46 1.06
CA SER A 228 10.28 -5.56 1.70
C SER A 228 10.23 -5.73 3.22
N THR A 229 10.28 -6.98 3.69
CA THR A 229 10.31 -7.31 5.12
C THR A 229 11.60 -6.80 5.78
N ALA A 230 12.74 -7.01 5.13
CA ALA A 230 14.03 -6.50 5.60
C ALA A 230 14.02 -4.97 5.71
N ALA A 231 13.41 -4.25 4.76
CA ALA A 231 13.26 -2.81 4.82
C ALA A 231 12.39 -2.35 6.02
N LEU A 232 11.25 -3.02 6.27
CA LEU A 232 10.38 -2.76 7.42
C LEU A 232 11.11 -3.00 8.76
N VAL A 233 11.80 -4.15 8.88
CA VAL A 233 12.58 -4.50 10.08
C VAL A 233 13.71 -3.49 10.32
N ALA A 234 14.46 -3.13 9.27
CA ALA A 234 15.52 -2.15 9.36
C ALA A 234 15.01 -0.77 9.81
N TYR A 235 13.86 -0.32 9.28
CA TYR A 235 13.20 0.91 9.73
C TYR A 235 12.78 0.83 11.21
N GLY A 236 12.17 -0.28 11.63
CA GLY A 236 11.77 -0.53 13.03
C GLY A 236 12.97 -0.50 13.99
N ALA A 237 14.04 -1.22 13.65
CA ALA A 237 15.27 -1.26 14.45
C ALA A 237 15.98 0.11 14.53
N ALA A 238 15.94 0.90 13.46
CA ALA A 238 16.52 2.25 13.46
C ALA A 238 15.70 3.23 14.31
N THR A 239 14.36 3.14 14.27
CA THR A 239 13.47 4.00 15.05
C THR A 239 13.40 3.64 16.54
N ALA A 240 13.66 2.39 16.90
CA ALA A 240 13.81 1.99 18.31
C ALA A 240 15.09 2.59 18.93
N ARG A 241 16.22 2.53 18.22
CA ARG A 241 17.52 3.05 18.68
C ARG A 241 17.54 4.56 18.91
N THR A 242 16.74 5.33 18.17
CA THR A 242 16.64 6.78 18.38
C THR A 242 15.79 7.15 19.59
N ARG A 243 14.86 6.30 20.03
CA ARG A 243 14.06 6.53 21.25
C ARG A 243 14.87 6.29 22.53
N THR A 244 15.74 5.30 22.55
CA THR A 244 16.55 4.97 23.74
C THR A 244 17.68 5.97 24.00
N ARG A 245 18.04 6.81 23.01
CA ARG A 245 19.08 7.85 23.13
C ARG A 245 18.58 9.22 23.57
N ARG A 246 17.26 9.47 23.67
CA ARG A 246 16.75 10.71 24.27
C ARG A 246 16.70 10.53 25.80
N PRO A 247 17.38 11.38 26.59
CA PRO A 247 17.25 11.32 28.04
C PRO A 247 15.81 11.64 28.44
N PRO A 248 15.27 11.00 29.50
CA PRO A 248 13.96 11.34 30.01
C PRO A 248 14.00 12.77 30.57
N GLY A 249 13.32 13.72 29.91
CA GLY A 249 13.10 15.06 30.45
C GLY A 249 13.50 16.27 29.59
N SER A 250 13.78 16.12 28.29
CA SER A 250 13.95 17.27 27.37
C SER A 250 12.65 17.68 26.69
#